data_AF-A0AB38EXY0-F1
#
_entry.id   AF-A0AB38EXY0-F1
#
_cell.length_a   1.000
_cell.length_b   1.000
_cell.length_c   1.000
_cell.angle_alpha   90.00
_cell.angle_beta   90.00
_cell.angle_gamma   90.00
#
_symmetry.space_group_name_H-M   'P 1'
#
loop_
_entity.id
_entity.type
_entity.pdbx_description
1 polymer ?
#
loop_
_entity_poly.entity_id
_entity_poly.type
_entity_poly.pdbx_seq_one_letter_code
_entity_poly.pdbx_strand_id
1 'polypeptide(L)' 'MSNIKKYIIDYDWKASIEIEIDHDVMTEEKLHQINNFWSDSEYRLNKHGSVLNAVLIMLAQHALLIAISSDLNAW' A
#
# COMPACT_ATOMS: atom_id res chain seq x y z
N MET A 1 -3.48 -20.52 11.95
CA MET A 1 -2.73 -19.33 12.36
C MET A 1 -2.73 -18.42 11.15
N SER A 2 -3.17 -17.18 11.30
CA SER A 2 -3.27 -16.23 10.19
C SER A 2 -1.89 -15.90 9.64
N ASN A 3 -1.72 -15.98 8.32
CA ASN A 3 -0.48 -15.67 7.60
C ASN A 3 -0.29 -14.15 7.46
N ILE A 4 -0.16 -13.47 8.60
CA ILE A 4 0.01 -12.02 8.66
C ILE A 4 1.49 -11.68 8.44
N LYS A 5 1.76 -10.80 7.48
CA LYS A 5 3.08 -10.25 7.19
C LYS A 5 3.08 -8.74 7.38
N LYS A 6 4.16 -8.23 7.95
CA LYS A 6 4.41 -6.80 8.15
C LYS A 6 5.28 -6.25 7.03
N TYR A 7 4.91 -5.07 6.55
CA TYR A 7 5.65 -4.31 5.55
C TYR A 7 5.89 -2.92 6.08
N ILE A 8 7.12 -2.45 5.98
CA ILE A 8 7.48 -1.07 6.32
C ILE A 8 7.77 -0.36 5.01
N ILE A 9 7.07 0.75 4.78
CA ILE A 9 7.27 1.62 3.63
C ILE A 9 7.91 2.89 4.14
N ASP A 10 9.20 3.02 3.87
CA ASP A 10 9.95 4.24 4.15
C ASP A 10 9.78 5.23 3.00
N TYR A 11 9.10 6.32 3.28
CA TYR A 11 8.95 7.46 2.39
C TYR A 11 10.05 8.48 2.69
N ASP A 12 11.30 8.06 2.48
CA ASP A 12 12.50 8.85 2.75
C ASP A 12 12.47 9.42 4.19
N TRP A 13 12.88 10.66 4.40
CA TRP A 13 12.85 11.35 5.69
C TRP A 13 11.45 11.78 6.14
N LYS A 14 10.40 11.65 5.31
CA LYS A 14 9.10 12.31 5.53
C LYS A 14 8.12 11.48 6.34
N ALA A 15 8.11 10.16 6.15
CA ALA A 15 7.22 9.26 6.85
C ALA A 15 7.71 7.82 6.74
N SER A 16 7.40 7.02 7.75
CA SER A 16 7.47 5.55 7.67
C SER A 16 6.09 5.00 8.00
N ILE A 17 5.59 4.08 7.17
CA ILE A 17 4.25 3.51 7.30
C ILE A 17 4.38 2.00 7.47
N GLU A 18 3.87 1.49 8.59
CA GLU A 18 3.73 0.05 8.83
C GLU A 18 2.38 -0.45 8.31
N ILE A 19 2.42 -1.49 7.47
CA ILE A 19 1.25 -2.13 6.88
C ILE A 19 1.29 -3.61 7.22
N GLU A 20 0.22 -4.12 7.82
CA GLU A 20 0.02 -5.54 8.08
C GLU A 20 -0.96 -6.12 7.06
N ILE A 21 -0.57 -7.21 6.40
CA ILE A 21 -1.41 -7.91 5.42
C ILE A 21 -1.58 -9.36 5.86
N ASP A 22 -2.82 -9.80 5.98
CA ASP A 22 -3.18 -11.22 6.09
C ASP A 22 -3.18 -11.87 4.70
N HIS A 23 -2.19 -12.71 4.41
CA HIS A 23 -2.03 -13.41 3.13
C HIS A 23 -2.95 -14.63 3.00
N ASP A 24 -3.65 -15.06 4.07
CA ASP A 24 -4.71 -16.07 3.94
C ASP A 24 -5.98 -15.46 3.34
N VAL A 25 -6.17 -14.15 3.56
CA VAL A 25 -7.32 -13.39 3.03
C VAL A 25 -6.95 -12.65 1.75
N MET A 26 -5.76 -12.05 1.69
CA MET A 26 -5.31 -11.19 0.60
C MET A 26 -4.60 -12.01 -0.49
N THR A 27 -5.38 -12.53 -1.43
CA THR A 27 -4.87 -13.25 -2.59
C THR A 27 -4.33 -12.30 -3.66
N GLU A 28 -3.52 -12.83 -4.58
CA GLU A 28 -3.01 -12.08 -5.73
C GLU A 28 -4.15 -11.50 -6.59
N GLU A 29 -5.26 -12.22 -6.76
CA GLU A 29 -6.44 -11.74 -7.48
C GLU A 29 -7.06 -10.51 -6.81
N LYS A 30 -7.13 -10.48 -5.48
CA LYS A 30 -7.62 -9.31 -4.73
C LYS A 30 -6.65 -8.14 -4.83
N LEU A 31 -5.34 -8.38 -4.82
CA LEU A 31 -4.34 -7.34 -5.09
C LEU A 31 -4.51 -6.76 -6.49
N HIS A 32 -4.79 -7.59 -7.50
CA HIS A 32 -5.11 -7.11 -8.85
C HIS A 32 -6.42 -6.33 -8.90
N GLN A 33 -7.47 -6.75 -8.17
CA GLN A 33 -8.71 -5.99 -8.06
C GLN A 33 -8.45 -4.60 -7.47
N ILE A 34 -7.68 -4.51 -6.39
CA ILE A 34 -7.29 -3.22 -5.78
C ILE A 34 -6.47 -2.38 -6.77
N ASN A 35 -5.49 -2.99 -7.43
CA ASN A 35 -4.66 -2.27 -8.40
C ASN A 35 -5.48 -1.77 -9.61
N ASN A 36 -6.43 -2.55 -10.10
CA ASN A 36 -7.23 -2.22 -11.28
C ASN A 36 -8.45 -1.35 -10.98
N PHE A 37 -8.81 -1.18 -9.70
CA PHE A 37 -9.86 -0.25 -9.28
C PHE A 37 -9.51 1.20 -9.65
N TRP A 38 -8.23 1.55 -9.59
CA TRP A 38 -7.73 2.89 -9.93
C TRP A 38 -7.21 2.96 -11.35
N SER A 39 -7.24 4.15 -11.94
CA SER A 39 -6.59 4.41 -13.23
C SER A 39 -5.08 4.13 -13.18
N ASP A 40 -4.50 3.98 -14.37
CA ASP A 40 -3.05 3.77 -14.57
C ASP A 40 -2.49 2.53 -13.86
N SER A 41 -3.31 1.48 -13.72
CA SER A 41 -2.95 0.23 -13.03
C SER A 41 -1.75 -0.48 -13.66
N GLU A 42 -1.66 -0.47 -14.99
CA GLU A 42 -0.52 -1.01 -15.73
C GLU A 42 0.76 -0.21 -15.50
N TYR A 43 0.67 1.13 -15.53
CA TYR A 43 1.82 1.99 -15.25
C TYR A 43 2.36 1.78 -13.83
N ARG A 44 1.46 1.72 -12.84
CA ARG A 44 1.83 1.50 -11.44
C ARG A 44 2.47 0.12 -11.25
N LEU A 45 1.93 -0.92 -11.89
CA LEU A 45 2.51 -2.26 -11.87
C LEU A 45 3.92 -2.26 -12.49
N ASN A 46 4.08 -1.67 -13.68
CA ASN A 46 5.37 -1.59 -14.38
C ASN A 46 6.41 -0.80 -13.58
N LYS A 47 6.01 0.27 -12.89
CA LYS A 47 6.89 1.10 -12.07
C LYS A 47 7.39 0.38 -10.81
N HIS A 48 6.57 -0.49 -10.22
CA HIS A 48 6.84 -1.09 -8.90
C HIS A 48 7.16 -2.59 -8.94
N GLY A 49 7.14 -3.20 -10.12
CA GLY A 49 7.66 -4.55 -10.41
C GLY A 49 6.79 -5.70 -9.91
N SER A 50 5.89 -5.48 -8.95
CA SER A 50 4.92 -6.47 -8.49
C SER A 50 3.60 -5.80 -8.10
N VAL A 51 2.50 -6.55 -8.19
CA VAL A 51 1.17 -6.05 -7.81
C VAL A 51 1.11 -5.74 -6.31
N LEU A 52 1.80 -6.52 -5.49
CA LEU A 52 1.92 -6.28 -4.05
C LEU A 52 2.60 -4.93 -3.78
N ASN A 53 3.76 -4.67 -4.39
CA ASN A 53 4.48 -3.40 -4.19
C ASN A 53 3.68 -2.21 -4.72
N ALA A 54 3.02 -2.38 -5.87
CA ALA A 54 2.14 -1.37 -6.45
C ALA A 54 1.02 -0.97 -5.48
N VAL A 55 0.32 -1.95 -4.89
CA VAL A 55 -0.75 -1.72 -3.92
C VAL A 55 -0.22 -1.11 -2.62
N LEU A 56 0.89 -1.65 -2.09
CA LEU A 56 1.53 -1.18 -0.86
C LEU A 56 1.91 0.32 -0.95
N ILE A 57 2.61 0.71 -2.02
CA ILE A 57 3.04 2.10 -2.22
C ILE A 57 1.83 3.02 -2.44
N MET A 58 0.86 2.57 -3.23
CA MET A 58 -0.38 3.33 -3.45
C MET A 58 -1.14 3.55 -2.15
N LEU A 59 -1.25 2.53 -1.30
CA LEU A 59 -1.90 2.60 0.00
C LEU A 59 -1.19 3.60 0.91
N ALA A 60 0.15 3.52 1.00
CA ALA A 60 0.96 4.45 1.77
C ALA A 60 0.78 5.90 1.30
N GLN A 61 0.77 6.16 -0.01
CA GLN A 61 0.57 7.51 -0.55
C GLN A 61 -0.79 8.10 -0.16
N HIS A 62 -1.86 7.32 -0.26
CA HIS A 62 -3.21 7.77 0.11
C HIS A 62 -3.36 7.93 1.62
N ALA A 63 -2.87 6.97 2.40
CA ALA A 63 -2.92 7.02 3.86
C ALA A 63 -2.17 8.25 4.40
N LEU A 64 -0.96 8.53 3.87
CA LEU A 64 -0.18 9.69 4.25
C LEU A 64 -0.89 11.00 3.92
N LEU A 65 -1.49 11.11 2.73
CA LEU A 65 -2.25 12.29 2.32
C LEU A 65 -3.44 12.55 3.25
N ILE A 66 -4.17 11.50 3.62
CA ILE A 66 -5.29 11.59 4.57
C ILE A 66 -4.77 12.02 5.93
N ALA A 67 -3.69 11.40 6.42
CA ALA A 67 -3.11 11.72 7.71
C ALA A 67 -2.73 13.20 7.82
N ILE A 68 -2.00 13.72 6.82
CA ILE A 68 -1.59 15.12 6.77
C ILE A 68 -2.80 16.05 6.61
N SER A 69 -3.74 15.74 5.73
CA SER A 69 -4.89 16.62 5.46
C SER A 69 -5.92 16.67 6.60
N SER A 70 -5.96 15.62 7.43
CA SER A 70 -6.89 15.49 8.55
C SER A 70 -6.23 15.75 9.91
N ASP A 71 -4.96 16.18 9.93
CA ASP A 71 -4.17 16.40 11.15
C ASP A 71 -4.10 15.14 12.06
N LEU A 72 -4.10 13.96 11.44
CA LEU A 72 -3.96 12.67 12.13
C LEU A 72 -2.49 12.30 12.22
N ASN A 73 -2.02 11.88 13.40
CA ASN A 73 -0.64 11.48 13.64
C ASN A 73 0.40 12.58 13.31
N ALA A 74 -0.03 13.84 13.30
CA ALA A 74 0.85 15.01 13.26
C ALA A 74 1.17 15.41 14.70
N TRP A 75 2.33 14.99 15.21
CA TRP A 75 2.83 15.33 16.53
C TRP A 75 4.17 16.08 16.44
#